data_AF-A0A7V3WM81-F1
#
_entry.id   AF-A0A7V3WM81-F1
#
_cell.length_a   1.000
_cell.length_b   1.000
_cell.length_c   1.000
_cell.angle_alpha   90.00
_cell.angle_beta   90.00
_cell.angle_gamma   90.00
#
_symmetry.space_group_name_H-M   'P 1'
#
loop_
_entity.id
_entity.type
_entity.pdbx_description
1 polymer ?
#
loop_
_entity_poly.entity_id
_entity_poly.type
_entity_poly.pdbx_seq_one_letter_code
_entity_poly.pdbx_strand_id
1 'polypeptide(L)'
;RFTKIYYDNSLFEKNGNASGVSHGWAAVWDGYTVKMAIPFSSKGMTIGFDIGLSDDDAGTERNGQLIRNYADMSAFGELAPLLFTWMT
;
A
#
# COMPACT_ATOMS: atom_id res chain seq x y z
N ARG A 1 -4.97 -1.08 7.12
CA ARG A 1 -4.70 -1.41 5.70
C ARG A 1 -5.09 -0.20 4.87
N PHE A 2 -4.16 0.30 4.05
CA PHE A 2 -4.45 1.35 3.08
C PHE A 2 -4.98 0.75 1.77
N THR A 3 -6.00 1.36 1.18
CA THR A 3 -6.57 0.93 -0.11
C THR A 3 -6.74 2.16 -0.99
N LYS A 4 -6.22 2.09 -2.21
CA LYS A 4 -6.37 3.13 -3.23
C LYS A 4 -7.05 2.56 -4.47
N ILE A 5 -8.23 3.08 -4.79
CA ILE A 5 -9.07 2.63 -5.90
C ILE A 5 -8.75 3.45 -7.15
N TYR A 6 -8.94 2.88 -8.34
CA TYR A 6 -8.83 3.60 -9.61
C TYR A 6 -9.90 4.70 -9.72
N TYR A 7 -9.59 5.85 -10.32
CA TYR A 7 -10.49 7.01 -10.43
C TYR A 7 -11.00 7.65 -9.12
N ASP A 8 -10.51 7.23 -7.96
CA ASP A 8 -10.86 7.82 -6.66
C ASP A 8 -9.77 8.77 -6.17
N ASN A 9 -10.08 9.99 -5.73
CA ASN A 9 -9.06 10.89 -5.15
C ASN A 9 -8.79 10.65 -3.65
N SER A 10 -9.56 9.77 -3.01
CA SER A 10 -9.41 9.44 -1.60
C SER A 10 -8.47 8.26 -1.36
N LEU A 11 -7.99 8.15 -0.13
CA LEU A 11 -7.32 6.97 0.40
C LEU A 11 -8.18 6.37 1.51
N PHE A 12 -8.59 5.12 1.34
CA PHE A 12 -9.32 4.42 2.38
C PHE A 12 -8.36 3.74 3.36
N GLU A 13 -8.60 3.92 4.66
CA GLU A 13 -7.94 3.18 5.73
C GLU A 13 -9.00 2.72 6.73
N LYS A 14 -9.04 1.41 7.01
CA LYS A 14 -10.11 0.76 7.79
C LYS A 14 -10.28 1.30 9.21
N ASN A 15 -9.18 1.70 9.85
CA ASN A 15 -9.14 2.11 11.25
C ASN A 15 -9.07 3.64 11.41
N GLY A 16 -9.21 4.42 10.33
CA GLY A 16 -9.10 5.88 10.36
C GLY A 16 -7.67 6.40 10.52
N ASN A 17 -6.64 5.55 10.37
CA ASN A 17 -5.23 5.91 10.55
C ASN A 17 -4.59 6.46 9.27
N ALA A 18 -5.30 7.33 8.55
CA ALA A 18 -4.79 7.98 7.34
C ALA A 18 -4.08 9.32 7.60
N SER A 19 -4.11 9.82 8.85
CA SER A 19 -3.48 11.09 9.21
C SER A 19 -1.97 11.07 8.92
N GLY A 20 -1.48 12.11 8.23
CA GLY A 20 -0.07 12.25 7.84
C GLY A 20 0.37 11.38 6.66
N VAL A 21 -0.48 10.46 6.18
CA VAL A 21 -0.18 9.68 4.98
C VAL A 21 -0.43 10.54 3.74
N SER A 22 0.61 10.71 2.93
CA SER A 22 0.48 11.37 1.62
C SER A 22 0.34 10.31 0.54
N HIS A 23 -0.57 10.52 -0.40
CA HIS A 23 -0.74 9.63 -1.54
C HIS A 23 -1.00 10.43 -2.82
N GLY A 24 -0.69 9.80 -3.95
CA GLY A 24 -1.02 10.29 -5.29
C GLY A 24 -1.30 9.11 -6.19
N TRP A 25 -2.03 9.35 -7.27
CA TRP A 25 -2.29 8.35 -8.29
C TRP A 25 -2.41 9.00 -9.65
N ALA A 26 -2.13 8.23 -10.69
CA ALA A 26 -2.34 8.65 -12.06
C ALA A 26 -2.72 7.43 -12.91
N ALA A 27 -3.68 7.62 -13.82
CA ALA A 27 -3.94 6.65 -14.87
C ALA A 27 -2.70 6.51 -15.77
N VAL A 28 -2.40 5.29 -16.19
CA VAL A 28 -1.40 4.97 -17.21
C VAL A 28 -2.05 4.11 -18.28
N TRP A 29 -1.32 3.78 -19.36
CA TRP A 29 -1.83 2.82 -20.34
C TRP A 29 -2.13 1.50 -19.63
N ASP A 30 -3.36 1.02 -19.77
CA ASP A 30 -3.83 -0.25 -19.21
C ASP A 30 -3.79 -0.36 -17.68
N GLY A 31 -3.97 0.76 -16.97
CA GLY A 31 -4.11 0.72 -15.50
C GLY A 31 -3.85 2.05 -14.81
N TYR A 32 -3.28 1.97 -13.61
CA TYR A 32 -2.94 3.14 -12.80
C TYR A 32 -1.73 2.90 -11.92
N THR A 33 -1.07 3.99 -11.57
CA THR A 33 0.01 4.00 -10.59
C THR A 33 -0.49 4.58 -9.28
N VAL A 34 0.04 4.07 -8.17
CA VAL A 34 -0.18 4.62 -6.83
C VAL A 34 1.17 4.92 -6.21
N LYS A 35 1.32 6.12 -5.66
CA LYS A 35 2.46 6.51 -4.83
C LYS A 35 1.95 6.81 -3.44
N MET A 36 2.61 6.26 -2.41
CA MET A 36 2.28 6.52 -1.00
C MET A 36 3.54 6.87 -0.22
N ALA A 37 3.40 7.82 0.70
CA ALA A 37 4.36 8.11 1.75
C ALA A 37 3.66 7.91 3.09
N ILE A 38 4.06 6.85 3.81
CA ILE A 38 3.51 6.50 5.12
C ILE A 38 4.54 6.94 6.16
N PRO A 39 4.22 7.86 7.08
CA PRO A 39 5.10 8.19 8.19
C PRO A 39 5.24 7.00 9.14
N PHE A 40 6.48 6.67 9.52
CA PHE A 40 6.77 5.68 10.56
C PHE A 40 7.92 6.19 11.43
N SER A 41 7.86 5.90 12.73
CA SER A 41 8.83 6.36 13.73
C SER A 41 9.94 5.33 14.01
N SER A 42 9.81 4.12 13.49
CA SER A 42 10.65 2.96 13.77
C SER A 42 11.91 2.92 12.89
N LYS A 43 12.89 3.78 13.19
CA LYS A 43 14.22 3.71 12.56
C LYS A 43 14.92 2.39 12.90
N GLY A 44 15.50 1.75 11.88
CA GLY A 44 16.34 0.55 12.05
C GLY A 44 15.57 -0.74 12.35
N MET A 45 14.24 -0.74 12.26
CA MET A 45 13.43 -1.94 12.46
C MET A 45 13.10 -2.60 11.12
N THR A 46 13.17 -3.92 11.07
CA THR A 46 12.50 -4.71 10.04
C THR A 46 10.99 -4.62 10.26
N ILE A 47 10.24 -4.33 9.20
CA ILE A 47 8.77 -4.26 9.25
C ILE A 47 8.17 -5.35 8.37
N GLY A 48 7.04 -5.93 8.81
CA GLY A 48 6.22 -6.77 7.94
C GLY A 48 5.57 -5.89 6.86
N PHE A 49 5.71 -6.27 5.60
CA PHE A 49 5.19 -5.53 4.46
C PHE A 49 4.59 -6.47 3.40
N ASP A 50 3.48 -6.02 2.81
CA ASP A 50 2.79 -6.72 1.74
C ASP A 50 2.01 -5.72 0.87
N ILE A 51 1.85 -6.04 -0.42
CA ILE A 51 1.06 -5.28 -1.39
C ILE A 51 0.14 -6.26 -2.12
N GLY A 52 -1.17 -6.12 -1.89
CA GLY A 52 -2.19 -6.85 -2.65
C GLY A 52 -2.85 -6.00 -3.73
N LEU A 53 -3.27 -6.65 -4.80
CA LEU A 53 -4.05 -6.06 -5.88
C LEU A 53 -5.44 -6.71 -5.88
N SER A 54 -6.48 -5.90 -5.91
CA SER A 54 -7.85 -6.37 -6.10
C SER A 54 -8.36 -5.78 -7.40
N ASP A 55 -9.02 -6.62 -8.17
CA ASP A 55 -9.56 -6.29 -9.48
C ASP A 55 -11.09 -6.40 -9.46
N ASP A 56 -11.75 -5.44 -10.09
CA ASP A 56 -13.20 -5.32 -10.19
C ASP A 56 -13.52 -4.74 -11.56
N ASP A 57 -13.93 -5.61 -12.47
CA ASP A 57 -14.22 -5.30 -13.87
C ASP A 57 -15.60 -4.62 -14.04
N ALA A 58 -16.51 -4.79 -13.07
CA ALA A 58 -17.92 -4.43 -13.19
C ALA A 58 -18.37 -3.33 -12.20
N GLY A 59 -17.49 -2.91 -11.29
CA GLY A 59 -17.77 -1.90 -10.26
C GLY A 59 -18.75 -2.35 -9.18
N THR A 60 -18.99 -3.66 -9.06
CA THR A 60 -19.96 -4.23 -8.12
C THR A 60 -19.37 -5.30 -7.22
N GLU A 61 -18.41 -6.09 -7.72
CA GLU A 61 -17.78 -7.18 -6.99
C GLU A 61 -16.34 -7.40 -7.45
N ARG A 62 -15.47 -7.82 -6.53
CA ARG A 62 -14.07 -8.12 -6.86
C ARG A 62 -13.97 -9.42 -7.68
N ASN A 63 -13.63 -9.31 -8.96
CA ASN A 63 -13.40 -10.41 -9.90
C ASN A 63 -12.05 -11.12 -9.72
N GLY A 64 -11.03 -10.38 -9.31
CA GLY A 64 -9.66 -10.87 -9.20
C GLY A 64 -8.96 -10.43 -7.93
N GLN A 65 -8.02 -11.24 -7.45
CA GLN A 65 -7.14 -10.82 -6.36
C GLN A 65 -5.77 -11.46 -6.44
N LEU A 66 -4.75 -10.61 -6.39
CA LEU A 66 -3.38 -11.01 -6.09
C LEU A 66 -3.08 -10.65 -4.63
N ILE A 67 -2.80 -11.68 -3.83
CA ILE A 67 -2.52 -11.64 -2.38
C ILE A 67 -3.72 -11.19 -1.51
N ARG A 68 -4.15 -12.06 -0.58
CA ARG A 68 -5.28 -11.83 0.35
C ARG A 68 -4.89 -12.06 1.81
N ASN A 69 -3.81 -11.44 2.26
CA ASN A 69 -3.33 -11.65 3.63
C ASN A 69 -3.53 -10.43 4.54
N TYR A 70 -4.42 -9.48 4.17
CA TYR A 70 -4.56 -8.21 4.89
C TYR A 70 -4.90 -8.32 6.39
N ALA A 71 -5.40 -9.47 6.84
CA ALA A 71 -5.70 -9.76 8.24
C ALA A 71 -4.74 -10.78 8.87
N ASP A 72 -3.92 -11.46 8.07
CA ASP A 72 -2.92 -12.43 8.52
C ASP A 72 -1.52 -11.86 8.30
N MET A 73 -0.99 -11.24 9.35
CA MET A 73 0.34 -10.63 9.32
C MET A 73 1.48 -11.66 9.25
N SER A 74 1.22 -12.95 9.51
CA SER A 74 2.25 -13.99 9.44
C SER A 74 2.71 -14.29 8.01
N ALA A 75 1.88 -13.94 7.02
CA ALA A 75 2.19 -14.11 5.61
C ALA A 75 2.80 -12.87 4.95
N PHE A 76 3.12 -11.83 5.72
CA PHE A 76 3.81 -10.65 5.21
C PHE A 76 5.29 -10.96 5.00
N GLY A 77 5.86 -10.39 3.95
CA GLY A 77 7.31 -10.40 3.76
C GLY A 77 7.99 -9.45 4.74
N GLU A 78 9.31 -9.57 4.86
CA GLU A 78 10.13 -8.65 5.64
C GLU A 78 10.65 -7.51 4.76
N LEU A 79 10.44 -6.27 5.20
CA LEU A 79 11.07 -5.09 4.63
C LEU A 79 12.07 -4.52 5.64
N ALA A 80 13.35 -4.73 5.37
CA ALA A 80 14.44 -4.13 6.14
C ALA A 80 14.84 -2.79 5.52
N PRO A 81 14.88 -1.68 6.29
CA PRO A 81 15.44 -0.44 5.79
C PRO A 81 16.94 -0.62 5.54
N LEU A 82 17.36 -0.47 4.28
CA LEU A 82 18.78 -0.39 3.96
C LEU A 82 19.35 0.84 4.67
N LEU A 83 20.28 0.63 5.60
CA LEU A 83 21.04 1.70 6.21
C LEU A 83 21.95 2.30 5.13
N PHE A 84 21.48 3.34 4.44
CA PHE A 84 22.33 4.14 3.57
C PHE A 84 23.27 4.97 4.45
N THR A 85 24.43 4.40 4.79
CA THR A 85 25.56 5.20 5.25
C THR A 85 26.08 5.96 4.05
N TRP A 86 25.77 7.26 3.99
CA TRP A 86 26.49 8.17 3.11
C TRP A 86 27.94 8.19 3.61
N MET A 87 28.88 7.66 2.81
CA MET A 87 30.29 7.93 3.05
C MET A 87 30.50 9.42 2.78
N THR A 88 30.64 10.20 3.84
CA THR A 88 31.13 11.58 3.80
C THR A 88 32.61 11.60 3.46
#